data_AF-A0A9R1X4K0-F1
#
_entry.id   AF-A0A9R1X4K0-F1
#
_cell.length_a   1.000
_cell.length_b   1.000
_cell.length_c   1.000
_cell.angle_alpha   90.00
_cell.angle_beta   90.00
_cell.angle_gamma   90.00
#
_symmetry.space_group_name_H-M   'P 1'
#
loop_
_entity.id
_entity.type
_entity.pdbx_description
1 polymer ?
#
loop_
_entity_poly.entity_id
_entity_poly.type
_entity_poly.pdbx_seq_one_letter_code
_entity_poly.pdbx_strand_id
1 'polypeptide(L)'
;MVTTAFSGPPYIFVSTPACVQRCLSSGVLQAKSVHDYLSIIILDKADLIFTYGYEKNLKDLKTHIPKRCQCLLMAATSSDDVESLKKLYLHNPYILTLAEVGDGKDEIVPKNVQQFWIKCSYRDKLLYILAILKLDLVQKKFGIKSAVLNAELPVN
;
A
#
# COMPACT_ATOMS: atom_id res chain seq x y z
N MET A 1 -21.13 4.41 16.12
CA MET A 1 -19.99 4.01 16.97
C MET A 1 -20.00 2.49 17.00
N VAL A 2 -19.21 1.81 16.15
CA VAL A 2 -19.19 0.34 16.11
C VAL A 2 -18.13 -0.11 17.11
N THR A 3 -18.55 -0.36 18.35
CA THR A 3 -17.74 -1.08 19.34
C THR A 3 -17.88 -2.58 19.08
N THR A 4 -17.19 -3.08 18.06
CA THR A 4 -16.88 -4.52 17.99
C THR A 4 -15.78 -4.79 19.00
N ALA A 5 -16.19 -5.03 20.25
CA ALA A 5 -15.32 -5.55 21.28
C ALA A 5 -14.86 -6.94 20.84
N PHE A 6 -13.57 -7.13 20.60
CA PHE A 6 -13.03 -8.45 20.36
C PHE A 6 -13.33 -9.33 21.59
N SER A 7 -13.84 -10.55 21.40
CA SER A 7 -14.12 -11.51 22.47
C SER A 7 -12.86 -12.06 23.15
N GLY A 8 -11.70 -11.53 22.77
CA GLY A 8 -10.34 -11.93 23.14
C GLY A 8 -9.36 -11.34 22.11
N PRO A 9 -8.04 -11.33 22.36
CA PRO A 9 -7.07 -10.87 21.38
C PRO A 9 -7.16 -11.73 20.10
N PRO A 10 -7.32 -11.13 18.90
CA PRO A 10 -7.39 -11.89 17.67
C PRO A 10 -6.03 -12.56 17.39
N TYR A 11 -6.07 -13.76 16.79
CA TYR A 11 -4.85 -14.46 16.35
C TYR A 11 -4.16 -13.75 15.18
N ILE A 12 -4.93 -13.13 14.29
CA ILE A 12 -4.45 -12.39 13.12
C ILE A 12 -5.13 -11.03 13.10
N PHE A 13 -4.33 -9.99 12.93
CA PHE A 13 -4.79 -8.61 12.84
C PHE A 13 -4.28 -7.97 11.56
N VAL A 14 -5.20 -7.53 10.69
CA VAL A 14 -4.90 -6.88 9.42
C VAL A 14 -5.41 -5.44 9.48
N SER A 15 -4.54 -4.46 9.25
CA SER A 15 -4.88 -3.06 9.41
C SER A 15 -3.88 -2.14 8.71
N THR A 16 -4.23 -0.87 8.55
CA THR A 16 -3.30 0.18 8.12
C THR A 16 -2.58 0.79 9.32
N PRO A 17 -1.36 1.33 9.16
CA PRO A 17 -0.62 1.92 10.28
C PRO A 17 -1.40 2.99 11.05
N ALA A 18 -2.13 3.85 10.34
CA ALA A 18 -2.97 4.88 10.95
C ALA A 18 -4.12 4.30 11.79
N CYS A 19 -4.73 3.20 11.34
CA CYS A 19 -5.79 2.51 12.08
C CYS A 19 -5.22 1.81 13.33
N VAL A 20 -4.04 1.19 13.23
CA VAL A 20 -3.34 0.60 14.39
C VAL A 20 -3.13 1.66 15.47
N GLN A 21 -2.59 2.83 15.10
CA GLN A 21 -2.37 3.92 16.05
C GLN A 21 -3.68 4.41 16.67
N ARG A 22 -4.75 4.55 15.89
CA ARG A 22 -6.08 4.88 16.41
C ARG A 22 -6.59 3.83 17.39
N CYS A 23 -6.41 2.54 17.11
CA CYS A 23 -6.80 1.44 18.00
C CYS A 23 -6.00 1.45 19.31
N LEU A 24 -4.70 1.78 19.25
CA LEU A 24 -3.86 1.97 20.44
C LEU A 24 -4.33 3.16 21.27
N SER A 25 -4.56 4.32 20.64
CA SER A 25 -5.00 5.54 21.33
C SER A 25 -6.41 5.43 21.92
N SER A 26 -7.30 4.66 21.29
CA SER A 26 -8.67 4.43 21.80
C SER A 26 -8.76 3.29 22.82
N GLY A 27 -7.66 2.59 23.11
CA GLY A 27 -7.64 1.46 24.04
C GLY A 27 -8.28 0.18 23.52
N VAL A 28 -8.77 0.16 22.27
CA VAL A 28 -9.30 -1.04 21.61
C VAL A 28 -8.19 -2.08 21.42
N LEU A 29 -6.99 -1.62 21.08
CA LEU A 29 -5.78 -2.44 21.07
C LEU A 29 -4.89 -2.01 22.24
N GLN A 30 -4.57 -2.92 23.14
CA GLN A 30 -3.69 -2.62 24.27
C GLN A 30 -2.22 -2.78 23.87
N ALA A 31 -1.40 -1.76 24.10
CA ALA A 31 0.04 -1.82 23.83
C ALA A 31 0.72 -2.99 24.57
N LYS A 32 0.27 -3.29 25.79
CA LYS A 32 0.74 -4.45 26.56
C LYS A 32 0.47 -5.77 25.83
N SER A 33 -0.73 -5.95 25.28
CA SER A 33 -1.06 -7.16 24.52
C SER A 33 -0.19 -7.30 23.26
N VAL A 34 0.10 -6.19 22.57
CA VAL A 34 1.04 -6.20 21.44
C VAL A 34 2.44 -6.63 21.91
N HIS A 35 2.94 -6.02 22.97
CA HIS A 35 4.26 -6.33 23.50
C HIS A 35 4.39 -7.78 24.01
N ASP A 36 3.35 -8.33 24.63
CA ASP A 36 3.38 -9.63 25.30
C ASP A 36 3.03 -10.80 24.37
N TYR A 37 2.23 -10.59 23.33
CA TYR A 37 1.73 -11.68 22.48
C TYR A 37 2.11 -11.59 20.98
N LEU A 38 2.59 -10.44 20.48
CA LEU A 38 2.95 -10.34 19.06
C LEU A 38 4.19 -11.20 18.74
N SER A 39 4.00 -12.19 17.87
CA SER A 39 5.04 -13.10 17.40
C SER A 39 5.56 -12.76 16.00
N ILE A 40 4.68 -12.29 15.11
CA ILE A 40 4.99 -12.02 13.71
C ILE A 40 4.36 -10.68 13.30
N ILE A 41 5.12 -9.85 12.57
CA ILE A 41 4.62 -8.68 11.86
C ILE A 41 5.00 -8.76 10.38
N ILE A 42 4.04 -8.43 9.51
CA ILE A 42 4.23 -8.38 8.06
C ILE A 42 3.93 -6.96 7.60
N LEU A 43 4.92 -6.31 6.99
CA LEU A 43 4.75 -5.05 6.28
C LEU A 43 4.56 -5.36 4.80
N ASP A 44 3.30 -5.47 4.38
CA ASP A 44 2.93 -5.68 2.97
C ASP A 44 2.87 -4.35 2.19
N LYS A 45 3.16 -4.40 0.90
CA LYS A 45 3.24 -3.24 -0.01
C LYS A 45 4.09 -2.10 0.56
N ALA A 46 5.27 -2.45 1.07
CA ALA A 46 6.14 -1.50 1.76
C ALA A 46 6.59 -0.33 0.89
N ASP A 47 6.59 -0.49 -0.44
CA ASP A 47 6.83 0.55 -1.43
C ASP A 47 5.78 1.67 -1.43
N LEU A 48 4.57 1.42 -0.92
CA LEU A 48 3.48 2.41 -0.87
C LEU A 48 3.36 3.11 0.49
N ILE A 49 4.02 2.58 1.53
CA ILE A 49 3.87 3.05 2.92
C ILE A 49 4.29 4.53 3.05
N PHE A 50 5.39 4.93 2.42
CA PHE A 50 5.85 6.32 2.43
C PHE A 50 5.02 7.20 1.53
N THR A 51 4.57 6.70 0.38
CA THR A 51 3.65 7.42 -0.51
C THR A 51 2.35 7.81 0.21
N TYR A 52 1.90 6.99 1.16
CA TYR A 52 0.73 7.28 1.99
C TYR A 52 1.01 8.10 3.26
N GLY A 53 2.28 8.46 3.52
CA GLY A 53 2.67 9.27 4.68
C GLY A 53 2.61 8.52 6.02
N TYR A 54 2.69 7.20 6.02
CA TYR A 54 2.57 6.38 7.23
C TYR A 54 3.87 6.20 8.02
N GLU A 55 4.94 6.90 7.66
CA GLU A 55 6.25 6.79 8.29
C GLU A 55 6.19 7.03 9.81
N LYS A 56 5.53 8.11 10.23
CA LYS A 56 5.39 8.45 11.65
C LYS A 56 4.62 7.36 12.41
N ASN A 57 3.50 6.89 11.84
CA ASN A 57 2.68 5.84 12.45
C ASN A 57 3.50 4.55 12.67
N LEU A 58 4.38 4.20 11.72
CA LEU A 58 5.25 3.03 11.84
C LEU A 58 6.40 3.22 12.83
N LYS A 59 7.00 4.41 12.92
CA LYS A 59 8.00 4.71 13.96
C LYS A 59 7.38 4.59 15.35
N ASP A 60 6.19 5.15 15.54
CA ASP A 60 5.44 5.07 16.80
C ASP A 60 5.10 3.60 17.12
N LEU A 61 4.56 2.86 16.15
CA LEU A 61 4.22 1.44 16.32
C LEU A 61 5.43 0.58 16.69
N LYS A 62 6.61 0.85 16.12
CA LYS A 62 7.84 0.09 16.39
C LYS A 62 8.20 0.08 17.88
N THR A 63 7.87 1.14 18.62
CA THR A 63 8.12 1.23 20.07
C THR A 63 7.34 0.21 20.90
N HIS A 64 6.22 -0.31 20.36
CA HIS A 64 5.39 -1.32 21.02
C HIS A 64 5.72 -2.75 20.59
N ILE A 65 6.51 -2.93 19.53
CA ILE A 65 6.83 -4.25 18.97
C ILE A 65 8.00 -4.86 19.75
N PRO A 66 7.85 -6.06 20.30
CA PRO A 66 8.92 -6.69 21.06
C PRO A 66 10.05 -7.17 20.13
N LYS A 67 11.29 -7.16 20.63
CA LYS A 67 12.48 -7.60 19.87
C LYS A 67 12.43 -9.05 19.38
N ARG A 68 11.64 -9.91 20.05
CA ARG A 68 11.43 -11.32 19.67
C ARG A 68 10.50 -11.51 18.46
N CYS A 69 9.82 -10.45 18.02
CA CYS A 69 8.87 -10.52 16.92
C CYS A 69 9.59 -10.76 15.59
N GLN A 70 9.19 -11.82 14.87
CA GLN A 70 9.64 -12.06 13.51
C GLN A 70 9.05 -11.00 12.58
N CYS A 71 9.90 -10.30 11.85
CA CYS A 71 9.47 -9.24 10.95
C CYS A 71 9.66 -9.67 9.49
N LEU A 72 8.61 -9.55 8.69
CA LEU A 72 8.65 -9.74 7.24
C LEU A 72 8.32 -8.41 6.57
N LEU A 73 9.04 -8.09 5.50
CA LEU A 73 8.78 -6.92 4.68
C LEU A 73 8.62 -7.38 3.24
N MET A 74 7.49 -7.04 2.63
CA MET A 74 7.14 -7.40 1.26
C MET A 74 6.93 -6.12 0.46
N ALA A 75 7.69 -5.98 -0.63
CA ALA A 75 7.62 -4.84 -1.54
C ALA A 75 7.68 -5.35 -2.98
N ALA A 76 6.99 -4.66 -3.89
CA ALA A 76 7.10 -4.96 -5.33
C ALA A 76 8.34 -4.32 -5.95
N THR A 77 8.81 -3.22 -5.39
CA THR A 77 9.94 -2.44 -5.91
C THR A 77 10.97 -2.18 -4.81
N SER A 78 12.21 -1.88 -5.23
CA SER A 78 13.25 -1.41 -4.32
C SER A 78 13.33 0.11 -4.41
N SER A 79 13.24 0.80 -3.28
CA SER A 79 13.38 2.25 -3.16
C SER A 79 14.11 2.61 -1.86
N ASP A 80 14.62 3.83 -1.75
CA ASP A 80 15.30 4.33 -0.53
C ASP A 80 14.37 4.29 0.71
N ASP A 81 13.07 4.49 0.46
CA ASP A 81 12.00 4.35 1.44
C ASP A 81 11.91 2.91 1.97
N VAL A 82 11.93 1.92 1.07
CA VAL A 82 11.94 0.51 1.43
C VAL A 82 13.22 0.14 2.20
N GLU A 83 14.37 0.67 1.80
CA GLU A 83 15.63 0.49 2.53
C GLU A 83 15.60 1.07 3.95
N SER A 84 14.94 2.21 4.13
CA SER A 84 14.74 2.83 5.44
C SER A 84 13.85 1.97 6.34
N LEU A 85 12.79 1.35 5.79
CA LEU A 85 11.95 0.40 6.53
C LEU A 85 12.69 -0.88 6.89
N LYS A 86 13.53 -1.41 5.97
CA LYS A 86 14.38 -2.58 6.27
C LYS A 86 15.25 -2.31 7.50
N LYS A 87 15.93 -1.16 7.55
CA LYS A 87 16.77 -0.75 8.69
C LYS A 87 15.97 -0.56 9.98
N LEU A 88 14.73 -0.06 9.88
CA LEU A 88 13.89 0.20 11.05
C LEU A 88 13.27 -1.08 11.64
N TYR A 89 12.81 -2.00 10.79
CA TYR A 89 12.02 -3.15 11.23
C TYR A 89 12.81 -4.46 11.28
N LEU A 90 13.74 -4.68 10.36
CA LEU A 90 14.41 -5.96 10.19
C LEU A 90 15.76 -5.99 10.91
N HIS A 91 16.14 -7.16 11.39
CA HIS A 91 17.45 -7.41 12.00
C HIS A 91 18.09 -8.59 11.29
N ASN A 92 19.19 -8.35 10.56
CA ASN A 92 19.88 -9.34 9.74
C ASN A 92 18.94 -10.16 8.82
N PRO A 93 18.15 -9.49 7.94
CA PRO A 93 17.17 -10.18 7.12
C PRO A 93 17.81 -11.04 6.03
N TYR A 94 17.15 -12.16 5.69
CA TYR A 94 17.39 -12.83 4.41
C TYR A 94 16.65 -12.07 3.31
N ILE A 95 17.38 -11.62 2.29
CA ILE A 95 16.80 -10.86 1.17
C ILE A 95 16.53 -11.82 0.03
N LEU A 96 15.25 -11.99 -0.29
CA LEU A 96 14.81 -12.72 -1.48
C LEU A 96 14.39 -11.72 -2.55
N THR A 97 15.25 -11.51 -3.54
CA THR A 97 14.92 -10.73 -4.74
C THR A 97 14.63 -11.70 -5.87
N LEU A 98 13.42 -11.68 -6.39
CA LEU A 98 13.08 -12.39 -7.61
C LEU A 98 13.54 -11.49 -8.77
N ALA A 99 14.59 -11.90 -9.47
CA ALA A 99 14.99 -11.23 -10.70
C ALA A 99 13.87 -11.40 -11.73
N GLU A 100 13.44 -10.29 -12.32
CA GLU A 100 12.61 -10.37 -13.53
C GLU A 100 13.47 -11.03 -14.61
N VAL A 101 12.98 -12.14 -15.17
CA VAL A 101 13.68 -12.86 -16.23
C VAL A 101 13.57 -12.01 -17.50
N GLY A 102 14.51 -11.09 -17.72
CA GLY A 102 14.55 -10.23 -18.89
C GLY A 102 15.74 -9.27 -18.87
N ASP A 103 16.70 -9.49 -19.75
CA ASP A 103 17.93 -8.68 -19.93
C ASP A 103 17.65 -7.40 -20.74
N GLY A 104 16.50 -6.77 -20.51
CA GLY A 104 15.98 -5.67 -21.30
C GLY A 104 16.04 -4.36 -20.54
N LYS A 105 16.45 -3.28 -21.22
CA LYS A 105 16.15 -1.92 -20.77
C LYS A 105 14.63 -1.77 -20.79
N ASP A 106 13.97 -2.13 -19.70
CA ASP A 106 12.52 -2.06 -19.59
C ASP A 106 12.09 -0.60 -19.59
N GLU A 107 11.70 -0.13 -20.77
CA GLU A 107 10.92 1.10 -20.89
C GLU A 107 9.67 0.92 -20.01
N ILE A 108 9.41 1.87 -19.09
CA ILE A 108 8.28 1.86 -18.14
C ILE A 108 6.94 1.58 -18.86
N VAL A 109 6.87 1.94 -20.14
CA VAL A 109 5.76 1.66 -21.03
C VAL A 109 6.28 0.82 -22.20
N PRO A 110 5.76 -0.40 -22.41
CA PRO A 110 6.12 -1.20 -23.57
C PRO A 110 5.83 -0.47 -24.89
N LYS A 111 6.70 -0.61 -25.89
CA LYS A 111 6.56 0.07 -27.21
C LYS A 111 5.26 -0.20 -27.95
N ASN A 112 4.58 -1.30 -27.63
CA ASN A 112 3.30 -1.68 -28.20
C ASN A 112 2.08 -1.13 -27.44
N VAL A 113 2.28 -0.32 -26.39
CA VAL A 113 1.20 0.32 -25.62
C VAL A 113 0.96 1.74 -26.11
N GLN A 114 -0.26 2.00 -26.61
CA GLN A 114 -0.72 3.35 -26.94
C GLN A 114 -1.44 3.97 -25.74
N GLN A 115 -1.12 5.22 -25.42
CA GLN A 115 -1.72 5.97 -24.31
C GLN A 115 -2.48 7.18 -24.85
N PHE A 116 -3.70 7.36 -24.35
CA PHE A 116 -4.58 8.48 -24.71
C PHE A 116 -5.12 9.13 -23.44
N TRP A 117 -5.42 10.43 -23.51
CA TRP A 117 -6.01 11.18 -22.40
C TRP A 117 -7.15 12.06 -22.91
N ILE A 118 -8.17 12.25 -22.08
CA ILE A 118 -9.31 13.14 -22.34
C ILE A 118 -9.46 14.09 -21.16
N LYS A 119 -9.25 15.39 -21.38
CA LYS A 119 -9.62 16.41 -20.39
C LYS A 119 -11.14 16.52 -20.35
N CYS A 120 -11.74 16.30 -19.19
CA CYS A 120 -13.19 16.45 -19.02
C CYS A 120 -13.51 16.95 -17.62
N SER A 121 -14.70 17.57 -17.47
CA SER A 121 -15.22 17.88 -16.15
C SER A 121 -15.60 16.61 -15.40
N TYR A 122 -15.73 16.67 -14.07
CA TYR A 122 -16.18 15.53 -13.28
C TYR A 122 -17.55 14.98 -13.77
N ARG A 123 -18.44 15.87 -14.20
CA ARG A 123 -19.79 15.51 -14.66
C ARG A 123 -19.78 14.74 -15.97
N ASP A 124 -18.81 15.03 -16.84
CA ASP A 124 -18.77 14.44 -18.18
C ASP A 124 -18.02 13.11 -18.22
N LYS A 125 -17.29 12.73 -17.15
CA LYS A 125 -16.53 11.46 -17.10
C LYS A 125 -17.37 10.26 -17.52
N LEU A 126 -18.58 10.15 -16.99
CA LEU A 126 -19.49 9.04 -17.31
C LEU A 126 -19.96 9.09 -18.76
N LEU A 127 -20.21 10.27 -19.31
CA LEU A 127 -20.59 10.46 -20.71
C LEU A 127 -19.47 9.98 -21.65
N TYR A 128 -18.22 10.37 -21.39
CA TYR A 128 -17.08 9.92 -22.19
C TYR A 128 -16.86 8.41 -22.09
N ILE A 129 -16.94 7.82 -20.89
CA ILE A 129 -16.84 6.37 -20.71
C ILE A 129 -17.95 5.67 -21.50
N LEU A 130 -19.20 6.16 -21.40
CA LEU A 130 -20.33 5.59 -22.13
C LEU A 130 -20.13 5.71 -23.65
N ALA A 131 -19.63 6.83 -24.16
CA ALA A 131 -19.33 7.00 -25.57
C ALA A 131 -18.26 6.01 -26.05
N ILE A 132 -17.17 5.85 -25.29
CA ILE A 132 -16.10 4.87 -25.59
C ILE A 132 -16.66 3.45 -25.68
N LEU A 133 -17.55 3.07 -24.76
CA LEU A 133 -18.17 1.75 -24.72
C LEU A 133 -19.23 1.56 -25.82
N LYS A 134 -20.07 2.58 -26.09
CA LYS A 134 -21.16 2.49 -27.08
C LYS A 134 -20.67 2.55 -28.52
N LEU A 135 -19.54 3.19 -28.75
CA LEU A 135 -18.90 3.29 -30.06
C LEU A 135 -17.90 2.14 -30.30
N ASP A 136 -17.85 1.15 -29.40
CA ASP A 136 -16.94 0.00 -29.47
C ASP A 136 -15.45 0.38 -29.68
N LEU A 137 -15.03 1.50 -29.08
CA LEU A 137 -13.65 2.00 -29.21
C LEU A 137 -12.63 1.15 -28.43
N VAL A 138 -13.10 0.28 -27.52
CA VAL A 138 -12.26 -0.65 -26.76
C VAL A 138 -12.76 -2.08 -26.99
N GLN A 139 -11.89 -2.97 -27.47
CA GLN A 139 -12.28 -4.32 -27.86
C GLN A 139 -12.34 -5.32 -26.69
N LYS A 140 -13.41 -6.12 -26.66
CA LYS A 140 -13.62 -7.39 -25.92
C LYS A 140 -13.46 -7.37 -24.40
N LYS A 141 -12.31 -6.98 -23.86
CA LYS A 141 -12.00 -7.01 -22.42
C LYS A 141 -11.39 -5.68 -22.00
N PHE A 142 -12.08 -4.97 -21.13
CA PHE A 142 -11.61 -3.72 -20.56
C PHE A 142 -11.70 -3.74 -19.03
N GLY A 143 -10.88 -2.91 -18.38
CA GLY A 143 -10.94 -2.66 -16.95
C GLY A 143 -10.98 -1.16 -16.72
N ILE A 144 -11.89 -0.71 -15.85
CA ILE A 144 -11.98 0.69 -15.45
C ILE A 144 -11.36 0.83 -14.07
N LYS A 145 -10.34 1.69 -13.94
CA LYS A 145 -9.78 2.09 -12.65
C LYS A 145 -10.17 3.54 -12.39
N SER A 146 -10.67 3.81 -11.19
CA SER A 146 -10.92 5.17 -10.72
C SER A 146 -9.87 5.53 -9.69
N ALA A 147 -9.24 6.70 -9.86
CA ALA A 147 -8.34 7.28 -8.89
C ALA A 147 -8.69 8.76 -8.71
N VAL A 148 -8.59 9.25 -7.47
CA VAL A 148 -8.63 10.68 -7.18
C VAL A 148 -7.17 11.13 -7.08
N LEU A 149 -6.71 11.84 -8.09
CA LEU A 149 -5.40 12.49 -8.05
C LEU A 149 -5.59 13.84 -7.37
N ASN A 150 -5.06 13.99 -6.15
CA ASN A 150 -5.00 15.27 -5.44
C ASN A 150 -3.80 16.14 -5.89
N ALA A 151 -3.12 15.74 -6.97
CA ALA A 151 -2.05 16.52 -7.58
C ALA A 151 -2.59 17.33 -8.75
N GLU A 152 -2.22 18.61 -8.81
CA GLU A 152 -2.43 19.43 -10.00
C GLU A 152 -1.69 18.76 -11.17
N LEU A 153 -2.41 18.48 -12.26
CA LEU A 153 -1.78 18.02 -13.49
C LEU A 153 -0.82 19.12 -13.96
N PRO A 154 0.38 18.77 -14.47
CA PRO A 154 1.31 19.75 -14.99
C PRO A 154 0.60 20.61 -16.03
N VAL A 155 0.54 21.91 -15.74
CA VAL A 155 0.11 22.91 -16.69
C VAL A 155 1.29 23.10 -17.64
N ASN A 156 1.09 22.83 -18.92
CA ASN A 156 2.09 23.13 -19.96
C ASN A 156 2.57 24.58 -19.84
#